data_AF-A0A1Q3PBM5-F1
#
_entry.id   AF-A0A1Q3PBM5-F1
#
_cell.length_a   1.000
_cell.length_b   1.000
_cell.length_c   1.000
_cell.angle_alpha   90.00
_cell.angle_beta   90.00
_cell.angle_gamma   90.00
#
_symmetry.space_group_name_H-M   'P 1'
#
loop_
_entity.id
_entity.type
_entity.pdbx_description
1 polymer ?
#
loop_
_entity_poly.entity_id
_entity_poly.type
_entity_poly.pdbx_seq_one_letter_code
_entity_poly.pdbx_strand_id
1 'polypeptide(L)' 'MENIETITGKLTIQNNSSLPNLKGLEGLTGVQHLLIYTNELLTDLSGLEGLTSVSGIIHVRFLKNLTSLK' A
#
# COMPACT_ATOMS: atom_id res chain seq x y z
N MET A 1 8.80 -16.15 12.87
CA MET A 1 8.72 -15.11 11.83
C MET A 1 8.12 -13.91 12.51
N GLU A 2 8.88 -12.82 12.61
CA GLU A 2 8.36 -11.58 13.21
C GLU A 2 7.31 -11.00 12.27
N ASN A 3 6.10 -10.77 12.80
CA ASN A 3 5.11 -9.98 12.08
C ASN A 3 5.67 -8.56 11.98
N ILE A 4 5.90 -8.07 10.77
CA ILE A 4 6.29 -6.68 10.58
C ILE A 4 5.04 -5.84 10.81
N GLU A 5 4.88 -5.34 12.04
CA GLU A 5 3.77 -4.48 12.42
C GLU A 5 3.99 -3.04 11.96
N THR A 6 5.25 -2.59 11.87
CA THR A 6 5.57 -1.18 11.57
C THR A 6 6.78 -1.06 10.67
N ILE A 7 6.69 -0.19 9.67
CA ILE A 7 7.81 0.18 8.79
C ILE A 7 8.23 1.62 9.13
N THR A 8 9.39 1.78 9.78
CA THR A 8 9.91 3.10 10.14
C THR A 8 10.43 3.92 8.95
N GLY A 9 10.48 3.31 7.76
CA GLY A 9 10.89 3.95 6.51
C GLY A 9 9.79 3.96 5.46
N LYS A 10 10.21 3.79 4.21
CA LYS A 10 9.35 3.92 3.05
C LYS A 10 8.90 2.57 2.50
N LEU A 11 7.59 2.34 2.47
CA LEU A 11 6.98 1.28 1.68
C LEU A 11 6.69 1.83 0.27
N THR A 12 7.32 1.25 -0.75
CA THR A 12 7.09 1.61 -2.16
C THR A 12 6.56 0.42 -2.92
N ILE A 13 5.36 0.56 -3.48
CA ILE A 13 4.72 -0.44 -4.34
C ILE A 13 4.58 0.20 -5.72
N GLN A 14 5.49 -0.13 -6.63
CA GLN A 14 5.56 0.53 -7.94
C GLN A 14 5.83 -0.44 -9.08
N ASN A 15 5.32 -0.10 -10.27
CA ASN A 15 5.59 -0.81 -11.52
C ASN A 15 5.26 -2.31 -11.48
N ASN A 16 4.24 -2.70 -10.71
CA ASN A 16 3.74 -4.08 -10.70
C ASN A 16 2.43 -4.16 -11.48
N SER A 17 2.54 -4.29 -12.80
CA SER A 17 1.38 -4.36 -13.70
C SER A 17 0.46 -5.53 -13.39
N SER A 18 0.98 -6.64 -12.86
CA SER A 18 0.21 -7.84 -12.55
C SER A 18 -0.35 -7.89 -11.12
N LEU A 19 -0.11 -6.88 -10.26
CA LEU A 19 -0.52 -6.90 -8.86
C LEU A 19 -2.00 -6.48 -8.72
N PRO A 20 -2.92 -7.39 -8.34
CA PRO A 20 -4.35 -7.10 -8.32
C PRO A 20 -4.81 -6.47 -6.99
N ASN A 21 -4.07 -6.67 -5.91
CA ASN A 21 -4.37 -6.21 -4.56
C ASN A 21 -3.09 -6.22 -3.70
N LEU A 22 -3.19 -5.78 -2.46
CA LEU A 22 -2.10 -5.71 -1.49
C LEU A 22 -2.20 -6.80 -0.41
N LYS A 23 -2.90 -7.91 -0.71
CA LYS A 23 -3.05 -9.02 0.24
C LYS A 23 -1.68 -9.54 0.68
N GLY A 24 -1.57 -9.86 1.96
CA GLY A 24 -0.31 -10.16 2.65
C GLY A 24 0.26 -8.98 3.45
N LEU A 25 -0.32 -7.78 3.34
CA LEU A 25 0.06 -6.61 4.16
C LEU A 25 -0.91 -6.35 5.33
N GLU A 26 -1.83 -7.27 5.64
CA GLU A 26 -2.92 -7.05 6.60
C GLU A 26 -2.40 -6.80 8.04
N GLY A 27 -1.19 -7.27 8.35
CA GLY A 27 -0.52 -7.04 9.63
C GLY A 27 0.21 -5.70 9.73
N LEU A 28 0.33 -4.94 8.64
CA LEU A 28 1.01 -3.64 8.65
C LEU A 28 0.11 -2.60 9.33
N THR A 29 0.50 -2.18 10.52
CA THR A 29 -0.25 -1.21 11.33
C THR A 29 0.26 0.22 11.21
N GLY A 30 1.53 0.42 10.83
CA GLY A 30 2.09 1.75 10.62
C GLY A 30 3.24 1.82 9.63
N VAL A 31 3.37 2.95 8.93
CA VAL A 31 4.50 3.23 8.03
C VAL A 31 4.89 4.71 8.04
N GLN A 32 6.17 5.04 7.84
CA GLN A 32 6.57 6.44 7.70
C GLN A 32 6.12 7.02 6.35
N HIS A 33 6.42 6.35 5.25
CA HIS A 33 6.04 6.80 3.91
C HIS A 33 5.40 5.68 3.10
N LEU A 34 4.18 5.92 2.60
CA LEU A 34 3.48 4.97 1.73
C LEU A 34 3.39 5.54 0.33
N LEU A 35 4.14 4.97 -0.61
CA LEU A 35 4.01 5.33 -2.02
C LEU A 35 3.53 4.14 -2.85
N ILE A 36 2.39 4.34 -3.54
CA ILE A 36 1.78 3.35 -4.42
C ILE A 36 1.56 4.03 -5.77
N TYR A 37 2.25 3.60 -6.82
CA TYR A 37 2.09 4.21 -8.14
C TYR A 37 2.46 3.29 -9.29
N THR A 38 1.83 3.50 -10.44
CA THR A 38 2.09 2.71 -11.66
C THR A 38 1.85 1.21 -11.45
N ASN A 39 0.76 0.83 -10.79
CA ASN A 39 0.30 -0.56 -10.69
C ASN A 39 -1.03 -0.66 -11.46
N GLU A 40 -0.96 -1.12 -12.71
CA GLU A 40 -2.09 -0.99 -13.64
C GLU A 40 -3.30 -1.84 -13.23
N LEU A 41 -3.11 -3.07 -12.74
CA LEU A 41 -4.21 -3.94 -12.33
C LEU A 41 -4.67 -3.72 -10.87
N LEU A 42 -4.05 -2.81 -10.13
CA LEU A 42 -4.45 -2.53 -8.75
C LEU A 42 -5.76 -1.73 -8.73
N THR A 43 -6.85 -2.38 -8.35
CA THR A 43 -8.21 -1.80 -8.37
C THR A 43 -8.63 -1.14 -7.07
N ASP A 44 -7.99 -1.53 -5.98
CA ASP A 44 -8.26 -1.09 -4.61
C ASP A 44 -7.00 -1.26 -3.72
N LEU A 45 -7.10 -0.86 -2.46
CA LEU A 45 -6.04 -0.96 -1.46
C LEU A 45 -6.27 -2.10 -0.46
N SER A 46 -7.08 -3.12 -0.83
CA SER A 46 -7.35 -4.25 0.06
C SER A 46 -6.06 -4.98 0.40
N GLY A 47 -5.89 -5.35 1.67
CA GLY A 47 -4.63 -5.77 2.27
C GLY A 47 -3.99 -4.71 3.17
N LEU A 48 -4.46 -3.46 3.17
CA LEU A 48 -4.00 -2.40 4.09
C LEU A 48 -5.01 -2.08 5.21
N GLU A 49 -5.96 -2.96 5.49
CA GLU A 49 -7.03 -2.72 6.48
C GLU A 49 -6.51 -2.51 7.90
N GLY A 50 -5.34 -3.07 8.21
CA GLY A 50 -4.67 -2.87 9.51
C GLY A 50 -3.93 -1.54 9.64
N LEU A 51 -3.72 -0.81 8.54
CA LEU A 51 -2.89 0.40 8.53
C LEU A 51 -3.62 1.56 9.22
N THR A 52 -3.16 1.92 10.41
CA THR A 52 -3.78 2.94 11.27
C THR A 52 -2.94 4.20 11.40
N SER A 53 -1.65 4.15 11.03
CA SER A 53 -0.74 5.29 11.13
C SER A 53 0.16 5.45 9.91
N VAL A 54 0.12 6.64 9.31
CA VAL A 54 1.16 7.10 8.39
C VAL A 54 1.71 8.42 8.93
N SER A 55 2.99 8.42 9.32
CA SER A 55 3.59 9.60 9.98
C SER A 55 4.19 10.61 9.01
N GLY A 56 4.42 10.22 7.76
CA GLY A 56 4.88 11.08 6.68
C GLY A 56 3.90 11.11 5.51
N ILE A 57 4.42 11.05 4.29
CA ILE A 57 3.60 11.21 3.09
C ILE A 57 2.89 9.93 2.64
N ILE A 58 1.67 10.12 2.13
CA ILE A 58 0.93 9.13 1.35
C ILE A 58 0.87 9.65 -0.09
N HIS A 59 1.39 8.88 -1.05
CA HIS A 59 1.14 9.13 -2.47
C HIS A 59 0.56 7.90 -3.13
N VAL A 60 -0.68 8.04 -3.61
CA VAL A 60 -1.36 7.06 -4.45
C VAL A 60 -1.67 7.73 -5.78
N ARG A 61 -0.95 7.36 -6.85
CA ARG A 61 -1.05 8.04 -8.15
C ARG A 61 -0.83 7.10 -9.33
N PHE A 62 -1.31 7.47 -10.51
CA PHE A 62 -1.12 6.69 -11.74
C PHE A 62 -1.60 5.23 -11.61
N LEU A 63 -2.73 5.03 -10.93
CA LEU A 63 -3.42 3.74 -10.83
C LEU A 63 -4.65 3.78 -11.73
N LYS A 64 -4.48 3.38 -13.00
CA LYS A 64 -5.51 3.56 -14.05
C LYS A 64 -6.85 2.87 -13.73
N ASN A 65 -6.81 1.78 -12.98
CA ASN A 65 -7.98 0.98 -12.64
C ASN A 65 -8.43 1.16 -11.18
N LEU A 66 -7.83 2.10 -10.43
CA LEU A 66 -8.25 2.36 -9.06
C LEU A 66 -9.61 3.05 -9.06
N THR A 67 -10.59 2.38 -8.46
CA THR A 67 -11.98 2.88 -8.44
C THR A 67 -12.39 3.44 -7.08
N SER A 68 -11.60 3.19 -6.04
CA SER A 68 -11.87 3.65 -4.68
C SER A 68 -10.58 3.86 -3.90
N LEU A 69 -10.59 4.87 -3.02
CA LEU A 69 -9.51 5.18 -2.08
C LEU A 69 -9.81 4.73 -0.64
N LYS A 70 -10.93 4.04 -0.44
CA LYS A 70 -11.58 3.68 0.84
C LYS A 70 -10.85 4.09 2.13
#